data_AF-A0AAJ4E184-F1
#
_entry.id   AF-A0AAJ4E184-F1
#
_cell.length_a   1.000
_cell.length_b   1.000
_cell.length_c   1.000
_cell.angle_alpha   90.00
_cell.angle_beta   90.00
_cell.angle_gamma   90.00
#
_symmetry.space_group_name_H-M   'P 1'
#
loop_
_entity.id
_entity.type
_entity.pdbx_description
1 polymer ?
#
loop_
_entity_poly.entity_id
_entity_poly.type
_entity_poly.pdbx_seq_one_letter_code
_entity_poly.pdbx_strand_id
1 'polypeptide(L)'
;MAINKQQGFTLIELVVVIIILGILAVTAAPKFINLQGDARLSTLNGFKGALQGTNSLVYSKAAIGGDEKKASGDWVGTDGVDIGSNDLAVTNFGYLQADIDEVANAMDFEAADWQMDDSGGVLKFAPVNAPADTCHFTYVPAADESTSPTYQLYTPTGSDDPFAC
;
A
#
# COMPACT_ATOMS: atom_id res chain seq x y z
N MET A 1 8.41 -61.76 -19.73
CA MET A 1 8.33 -60.28 -19.79
C MET A 1 7.00 -59.91 -20.41
N ALA A 2 6.05 -59.39 -19.62
CA ALA A 2 4.81 -58.87 -20.17
C ALA A 2 5.10 -57.53 -20.86
N ILE A 3 4.80 -57.43 -22.15
CA ILE A 3 4.89 -56.18 -22.89
C ILE A 3 3.73 -55.29 -22.45
N ASN A 4 4.04 -54.21 -21.74
CA ASN A 4 3.07 -53.15 -21.46
C ASN A 4 2.63 -52.55 -22.80
N LYS A 5 1.35 -52.70 -23.15
CA LYS A 5 0.74 -52.01 -24.27
C LYS A 5 0.72 -50.51 -23.93
N GLN A 6 1.63 -49.76 -24.51
CA GLN A 6 1.58 -48.30 -24.45
C GLN A 6 0.31 -47.85 -25.18
N GLN A 7 -0.72 -47.47 -24.43
CA GLN A 7 -1.90 -46.81 -24.98
C GLN A 7 -1.45 -45.43 -25.47
N GLY A 8 -1.32 -45.27 -26.78
CA GLY A 8 -1.07 -43.98 -27.39
C GLY A 8 -2.28 -43.07 -27.26
N PHE A 9 -2.03 -41.80 -26.97
CA PHE A 9 -3.06 -40.75 -26.97
C PHE A 9 -3.64 -40.60 -28.39
N THR A 10 -4.96 -40.46 -28.52
CA THR A 10 -5.56 -40.23 -29.83
C THR A 10 -5.35 -38.77 -30.27
N LEU A 11 -5.21 -38.52 -31.58
CA LEU A 11 -5.10 -37.15 -32.10
C LEU A 11 -6.31 -36.30 -31.72
N ILE A 12 -7.50 -36.91 -31.65
CA ILE A 12 -8.72 -36.19 -31.29
C ILE A 12 -8.76 -35.79 -29.81
N GLU A 13 -8.25 -36.63 -28.89
CA GLU A 13 -8.12 -36.23 -27.48
C GLU A 13 -7.21 -35.02 -27.32
N LEU A 14 -6.09 -34.98 -28.03
CA LEU A 14 -5.17 -33.85 -27.95
C LEU A 14 -5.81 -32.56 -28.48
N VAL A 15 -6.56 -32.64 -29.59
CA VAL A 15 -7.27 -31.49 -30.18
C VAL A 15 -8.39 -30.99 -29.25
N VAL A 16 -9.18 -31.88 -28.66
CA VAL A 16 -10.26 -31.48 -27.75
C VAL A 16 -9.70 -30.80 -26.49
N VAL A 17 -8.57 -31.28 -25.96
CA VAL A 17 -7.93 -30.68 -24.77
C VAL A 17 -7.48 -29.24 -25.04
N ILE A 18 -6.80 -28.97 -26.16
CA ILE A 18 -6.34 -27.59 -26.46
C ILE A 18 -7.51 -26.63 -26.72
N ILE A 19 -8.63 -27.12 -27.28
CA ILE A 19 -9.84 -26.31 -27.49
C ILE A 19 -10.45 -25.93 -26.14
N ILE A 20 -10.60 -26.89 -25.22
CA ILE A 20 -11.14 -26.63 -23.89
C ILE A 20 -10.23 -25.65 -23.13
N LEU A 21 -8.91 -25.85 -23.15
CA LEU A 21 -7.95 -24.93 -22.53
C LEU A 21 -8.02 -23.53 -23.15
N GLY A 22 -8.22 -23.42 -24.47
CA GLY A 22 -8.41 -22.13 -25.15
C GLY A 22 -9.64 -21.36 -24.67
N ILE A 23 -10.79 -22.02 -24.53
CA ILE A 23 -12.03 -21.40 -24.04
C ILE A 23 -11.88 -20.96 -22.57
N LEU A 24 -11.29 -21.81 -21.73
CA LEU A 24 -11.04 -21.50 -20.32
C LEU A 24 -10.07 -20.32 -20.17
N ALA A 25 -9.03 -20.22 -20.99
CA ALA A 25 -8.07 -19.12 -20.93
C ALA A 25 -8.73 -17.76 -21.24
N VAL A 26 -9.56 -17.67 -22.29
CA VAL A 26 -10.20 -16.41 -22.71
C VAL A 26 -11.22 -15.91 -21.68
N THR A 27 -11.89 -16.82 -20.97
CA THR A 27 -12.89 -16.44 -19.96
C THR A 27 -12.28 -16.17 -18.58
N ALA A 28 -11.17 -16.83 -18.23
CA ALA A 28 -10.50 -16.65 -16.94
C ALA A 28 -9.60 -15.40 -16.90
N ALA A 29 -8.90 -15.07 -17.98
CA ALA A 29 -7.92 -13.99 -18.00
C ALA A 29 -8.50 -12.60 -17.64
N PRO A 30 -9.65 -12.15 -18.19
CA PRO A 30 -10.21 -10.84 -17.83
C PRO A 30 -10.60 -10.74 -16.36
N LYS A 31 -11.12 -11.83 -15.78
CA LYS A 31 -11.52 -11.88 -14.37
C LYS A 31 -10.30 -11.85 -13.45
N PHE A 32 -9.21 -12.54 -13.82
CA PHE A 32 -7.97 -12.57 -13.03
C PHE A 32 -7.29 -11.19 -12.97
N ILE A 33 -7.35 -10.41 -14.06
CA ILE A 33 -6.80 -9.05 -14.11
C ILE A 33 -7.56 -8.14 -13.14
N ASN A 34 -8.90 -8.14 -13.18
CA ASN A 34 -9.72 -7.32 -12.27
C ASN A 34 -9.50 -7.67 -10.79
N LEU A 35 -9.37 -8.96 -10.45
CA LEU A 35 -9.16 -9.40 -9.06
C LEU A 35 -7.82 -8.94 -8.47
N GLN A 36 -6.76 -8.89 -9.28
CA GLN A 36 -5.47 -8.36 -8.83
C GLN A 36 -5.58 -6.87 -8.50
N GLY A 37 -6.36 -6.16 -9.28
CA GLY A 37 -6.56 -4.74 -9.08
C GLY A 37 -7.38 -4.38 -7.86
N ASP A 38 -8.50 -5.07 -7.69
CA ASP A 38 -9.32 -4.99 -6.49
C ASP A 38 -8.50 -5.34 -5.23
N ALA A 39 -7.60 -6.33 -5.33
CA ALA A 39 -6.70 -6.70 -4.23
C ALA A 39 -5.74 -5.56 -3.88
N ARG A 40 -5.07 -4.94 -4.86
CA ARG A 40 -4.17 -3.79 -4.62
C ARG A 40 -4.91 -2.58 -4.04
N LEU A 41 -6.11 -2.30 -4.56
CA LEU A 41 -6.98 -1.25 -4.05
C LEU A 41 -7.37 -1.53 -2.58
N SER A 42 -7.70 -2.77 -2.24
CA SER A 42 -8.00 -3.17 -0.88
C SER A 42 -6.78 -3.00 0.04
N THR A 43 -5.58 -3.38 -0.42
CA THR A 43 -4.33 -3.19 0.34
C THR A 43 -4.07 -1.71 0.62
N LEU A 44 -4.22 -0.85 -0.38
CA LEU A 44 -4.05 0.60 -0.21
C LEU A 44 -5.09 1.22 0.74
N ASN A 45 -6.35 0.78 0.66
CA ASN A 45 -7.37 1.21 1.61
C ASN A 45 -7.08 0.73 3.03
N GLY A 46 -6.58 -0.49 3.19
CA GLY A 46 -6.13 -1.03 4.46
C GLY A 46 -4.97 -0.22 5.05
N PHE A 47 -3.96 0.09 4.23
CA PHE A 47 -2.83 0.92 4.62
C PHE A 47 -3.26 2.33 5.02
N LYS A 48 -4.13 2.98 4.22
CA LYS A 48 -4.70 4.29 4.55
C LYS A 48 -5.40 4.27 5.91
N GLY A 49 -6.24 3.27 6.16
CA GLY A 49 -6.94 3.13 7.45
C GLY A 49 -5.98 2.91 8.62
N ALA A 50 -4.94 2.10 8.41
CA ALA A 50 -3.90 1.88 9.40
C ALA A 50 -3.15 3.18 9.74
N LEU A 51 -2.69 3.94 8.73
CA LEU A 51 -1.99 5.21 8.94
C LEU A 51 -2.87 6.26 9.61
N GLN A 52 -4.15 6.34 9.26
CA GLN A 52 -5.12 7.22 9.95
C GLN A 52 -5.25 6.86 11.44
N GLY A 53 -5.34 5.56 11.74
CA GLY A 53 -5.39 5.07 13.12
C GLY A 53 -4.11 5.39 13.88
N THR A 54 -2.95 5.11 13.29
CA THR A 54 -1.64 5.42 13.87
C THR A 54 -1.50 6.91 14.15
N ASN A 55 -1.83 7.78 13.20
CA ASN A 55 -1.77 9.22 13.42
C ASN A 55 -2.69 9.71 14.54
N SER A 56 -3.86 9.09 14.73
CA SER A 56 -4.72 9.41 15.88
C SER A 56 -4.08 9.03 17.21
N LEU A 57 -3.33 7.92 17.24
CA LEU A 57 -2.61 7.47 18.44
C LEU A 57 -1.39 8.35 18.73
N VAL A 58 -0.61 8.66 17.69
CA VAL A 58 0.56 9.56 17.78
C VAL A 58 0.13 10.94 18.26
N TYR A 59 -0.93 11.50 17.69
CA TYR A 59 -1.50 12.77 18.13
C TYR A 59 -1.96 12.73 19.58
N SER A 60 -2.62 11.64 20.00
CA SER A 60 -3.04 11.49 21.39
C SER A 60 -1.85 11.47 22.34
N LYS A 61 -0.75 10.82 21.97
CA LYS A 61 0.49 10.78 22.76
C LYS A 61 1.20 12.13 22.78
N ALA A 62 1.26 12.82 21.64
CA ALA A 62 1.78 14.19 21.56
C ALA A 62 0.99 15.14 22.46
N ALA A 63 -0.35 15.06 22.45
CA ALA A 63 -1.23 15.88 23.27
C ALA A 63 -1.10 15.59 24.78
N ILE A 64 -0.82 14.34 25.16
CA ILE A 64 -0.51 14.01 26.55
C ILE A 64 0.84 14.63 26.97
N GLY A 65 1.81 14.68 26.06
CA GLY A 65 3.11 15.34 26.26
C GLY A 65 3.06 16.86 26.22
N GLY A 66 2.00 17.46 25.66
CA GLY A 66 1.91 18.90 25.38
C GLY A 66 2.69 19.34 24.14
N ASP A 67 3.03 18.38 23.26
CA ASP A 67 3.80 18.59 22.03
C ASP A 67 2.91 18.60 20.77
N GLU A 68 1.58 18.55 20.91
CA GLU A 68 0.64 18.47 19.78
C GLU A 68 0.64 19.70 18.86
N LYS A 69 1.29 20.77 19.30
CA LYS A 69 1.45 22.03 18.56
C LYS A 69 2.87 22.26 18.06
N LYS A 70 3.80 21.38 18.41
CA LYS A 70 5.20 21.53 18.08
C LYS A 70 5.42 21.26 16.61
N ALA A 71 6.03 22.19 15.88
CA ALA A 71 6.41 21.96 14.50
C ALA A 71 7.58 20.97 14.44
N SER A 72 7.73 20.26 13.33
CA SER A 72 8.81 19.27 13.20
C SER A 72 10.21 19.88 13.36
N GLY A 73 10.39 21.14 12.98
CA GLY A 73 11.67 21.86 13.13
C GLY A 73 11.99 22.29 14.56
N ASP A 74 11.04 22.19 15.49
CA ASP A 74 11.22 22.61 16.89
C ASP A 74 11.70 21.48 17.80
N TRP A 75 11.81 20.24 17.29
CA TRP A 75 12.43 19.13 17.99
C TRP A 75 13.95 19.31 18.06
N VAL A 76 14.55 18.93 19.20
CA VAL A 76 15.98 19.14 19.44
C VAL A 76 16.64 17.80 19.68
N GLY A 77 17.73 17.53 18.94
CA GLY A 77 18.52 16.31 19.13
C GLY A 77 17.70 15.05 18.87
N THR A 78 17.55 14.21 19.89
CA THR A 78 16.83 12.93 19.84
C THR A 78 15.48 12.99 20.56
N ASP A 79 14.97 14.19 20.83
CA ASP A 79 13.65 14.35 21.46
C ASP A 79 12.53 13.96 20.48
N GLY A 80 11.46 13.39 21.01
CA GLY A 80 10.30 12.98 20.23
C GLY A 80 9.16 12.48 21.14
N VAL A 81 8.06 12.09 20.52
CA VAL A 81 6.90 11.50 21.17
C VAL A 81 7.14 10.00 21.39
N ASP A 82 6.98 9.52 22.62
CA ASP A 82 7.01 8.08 22.90
C ASP A 82 5.74 7.42 22.34
N ILE A 83 5.91 6.66 21.26
CA ILE A 83 4.84 5.92 20.58
C ILE A 83 4.77 4.43 20.95
N GLY A 84 5.60 3.98 21.89
CA GLY A 84 5.69 2.57 22.29
C GLY A 84 6.54 1.71 21.35
N SER A 85 7.34 2.34 20.48
CA SER A 85 8.41 1.72 19.71
C SER A 85 9.76 1.93 20.40
N ASN A 86 10.86 1.47 19.79
CA ASN A 86 12.20 1.64 20.35
C ASN A 86 12.76 3.07 20.16
N ASP A 87 12.24 3.82 19.20
CA ASP A 87 12.68 5.16 18.84
C ASP A 87 11.56 6.17 19.05
N LEU A 88 11.90 7.39 19.49
CA LEU A 88 10.91 8.44 19.66
C LEU A 88 10.47 9.00 18.30
N ALA A 89 9.18 9.29 18.19
CA ALA A 89 8.57 9.80 16.97
C ALA A 89 8.73 11.32 16.86
N VAL A 90 9.36 11.80 15.79
CA VAL A 90 9.40 13.24 15.50
C VAL A 90 8.11 13.60 14.77
N THR A 91 7.27 14.42 15.40
CA THR A 91 5.95 14.77 14.87
C THR A 91 5.95 16.18 14.29
N ASN A 92 5.06 16.43 13.32
CA ASN A 92 4.70 17.77 12.89
C ASN A 92 3.28 18.08 13.35
N PHE A 93 3.15 19.00 14.30
CA PHE A 93 1.87 19.39 14.91
C PHE A 93 1.10 18.16 15.44
N GLY A 94 1.82 17.29 16.15
CA GLY A 94 1.28 16.07 16.76
C GLY A 94 1.03 14.90 15.80
N TYR A 95 1.24 15.04 14.49
CA TYR A 95 1.08 13.96 13.52
C TYR A 95 2.42 13.49 12.96
N LEU A 96 2.48 12.28 12.40
CA LEU A 96 3.68 11.76 11.75
C LEU A 96 4.12 12.68 10.60
N GLN A 97 5.42 12.77 10.38
CA GLN A 97 5.98 13.51 9.25
C GLN A 97 5.81 12.76 7.92
N ALA A 98 6.01 13.47 6.81
CA ALA A 98 6.21 12.83 5.50
C ALA A 98 7.67 12.32 5.41
N ASP A 99 7.98 11.31 6.21
CA ASP A 99 9.29 10.66 6.28
C ASP A 99 9.05 9.14 6.40
N ILE A 100 9.71 8.36 5.54
CA ILE A 100 9.53 6.90 5.50
C ILE A 100 10.00 6.24 6.80
N ASP A 101 11.10 6.71 7.39
CA ASP A 101 11.66 6.13 8.61
C ASP A 101 10.73 6.40 9.81
N GLU A 102 10.12 7.58 9.85
CA GLU A 102 9.14 7.95 10.88
C GLU A 102 7.86 7.11 10.79
N VAL A 103 7.38 6.83 9.57
CA VAL A 103 6.23 5.93 9.39
C VAL A 103 6.60 4.47 9.69
N ALA A 104 7.81 4.03 9.36
CA ALA A 104 8.30 2.69 9.71
C ALA A 104 8.50 2.50 11.22
N ASN A 105 8.85 3.57 11.94
CA ASN A 105 8.88 3.56 13.41
C ASN A 105 7.47 3.39 14.01
N ALA A 106 6.47 4.01 13.39
CA ALA A 106 5.10 4.04 13.91
C ALA A 106 4.19 2.91 13.42
N MET A 107 4.55 2.22 12.35
CA MET A 107 3.73 1.20 11.71
C MET A 107 4.57 -0.01 11.30
N ASP A 108 4.04 -1.19 11.57
CA ASP A 108 4.63 -2.44 11.08
C ASP A 108 4.18 -2.70 9.64
N PHE A 109 5.12 -2.60 8.69
CA PHE A 109 4.92 -2.97 7.30
C PHE A 109 6.22 -3.50 6.68
N GLU A 110 6.08 -4.42 5.73
CA GLU A 110 7.20 -4.98 4.98
C GLU A 110 7.61 -4.00 3.86
N ALA A 111 8.73 -3.29 4.02
CA ALA A 111 9.21 -2.33 3.02
C ALA A 111 9.35 -2.92 1.60
N ALA A 112 9.61 -4.23 1.50
CA ALA A 112 9.74 -4.93 0.21
C ALA A 112 8.42 -5.01 -0.58
N ASP A 113 7.27 -4.81 0.05
CA ASP A 113 5.96 -4.83 -0.60
C ASP A 113 5.54 -3.47 -1.19
N TRP A 114 6.33 -2.42 -0.93
CA TRP A 114 5.96 -1.04 -1.24
C TRP A 114 7.01 -0.31 -2.08
N GLN A 115 6.53 0.46 -3.05
CA GLN A 115 7.24 1.54 -3.70
C GLN A 115 6.91 2.82 -2.92
N MET A 116 7.93 3.43 -2.32
CA MET A 116 7.79 4.58 -1.40
C MET A 116 8.54 5.81 -1.93
N ASP A 117 7.96 6.99 -1.73
CA ASP A 117 8.54 8.30 -2.07
C ASP A 117 8.15 9.31 -0.98
N ASP A 118 9.11 9.95 -0.32
CA ASP A 118 8.93 11.00 0.70
C ASP A 118 9.33 12.40 0.20
N SER A 119 9.51 12.55 -1.11
CA SER A 119 9.95 13.81 -1.70
C SER A 119 8.92 14.93 -1.56
N GLY A 120 9.40 16.15 -1.29
CA GLY A 120 8.58 17.37 -1.37
C GLY A 120 7.53 17.53 -0.27
N GLY A 121 7.70 16.86 0.87
CA GLY A 121 6.78 16.95 2.01
C GLY A 121 5.49 16.17 1.81
N VAL A 122 5.46 15.25 0.83
CA VAL A 122 4.36 14.33 0.58
C VAL A 122 4.94 12.92 0.61
N LEU A 123 4.30 12.05 1.38
CA LEU A 123 4.66 10.65 1.44
C LEU A 123 3.75 9.84 0.53
N LYS A 124 4.31 9.03 -0.35
CA LYS A 124 3.56 8.21 -1.31
C LYS A 124 3.89 6.74 -1.11
N PHE A 125 2.86 5.90 -1.20
CA PHE A 125 2.96 4.45 -1.15
C PHE A 125 2.21 3.83 -2.31
N ALA A 126 2.86 2.95 -3.06
CA ALA A 126 2.23 2.10 -4.06
C ALA A 126 2.67 0.64 -3.86
N PRO A 127 1.81 -0.36 -4.08
CA PRO A 127 2.24 -1.76 -4.03
C PRO A 127 3.33 -2.04 -5.08
N VAL A 128 4.26 -2.95 -4.78
CA VAL A 128 5.21 -3.43 -5.80
C VAL A 128 4.48 -3.98 -7.03
N ASN A 129 5.01 -3.68 -8.21
CA ASN A 129 4.42 -4.03 -9.52
C ASN A 129 3.09 -3.33 -9.86
N ALA A 130 2.63 -2.37 -9.04
CA ALA A 130 1.58 -1.43 -9.44
C ALA A 130 2.18 -0.21 -10.14
N PRO A 131 1.47 0.40 -11.11
CA PRO A 131 1.90 1.65 -11.74
C PRO A 131 1.80 2.81 -10.73
N ALA A 132 2.95 3.18 -10.13
CA ALA A 132 3.01 4.16 -9.05
C ALA A 132 2.38 5.52 -9.40
N ASP A 133 2.37 5.93 -10.66
CA ASP A 133 1.76 7.21 -11.09
C ASP A 133 0.23 7.23 -10.99
N THR A 134 -0.42 6.06 -11.03
CA THR A 134 -1.88 5.95 -11.13
C THR A 134 -2.52 5.08 -10.05
N CYS A 135 -1.73 4.29 -9.33
CA CYS A 135 -2.14 3.41 -8.25
C CYS A 135 -1.29 3.66 -7.01
N HIS A 136 -1.65 4.68 -6.24
CA HIS A 136 -0.88 5.02 -5.04
C HIS A 136 -1.74 5.73 -3.99
N PHE A 137 -1.28 5.64 -2.76
CA PHE A 137 -1.73 6.41 -1.63
C PHE A 137 -0.77 7.59 -1.42
N THR A 138 -1.30 8.76 -1.06
CA THR A 138 -0.53 9.92 -0.63
C THR A 138 -0.95 10.37 0.76
N TYR A 139 0.05 10.74 1.54
CA TYR A 139 -0.08 11.33 2.86
C TYR A 139 0.61 12.70 2.85
N VAL A 140 -0.11 13.72 3.30
CA VAL A 140 0.43 15.05 3.55
C VAL A 140 0.24 15.34 5.04
N PRO A 141 1.32 15.58 5.80
CA PRO A 141 1.23 15.88 7.23
C PRO A 141 0.48 17.19 7.47
N ALA A 142 0.11 17.44 8.73
CA ALA A 142 -0.45 18.72 9.14
C ALA A 142 0.48 19.88 8.73
N ALA A 143 -0.08 20.95 8.18
CA ALA A 143 0.70 22.11 7.74
C ALA A 143 0.93 23.10 8.89
N ASP A 144 0.03 23.11 9.87
CA ASP A 144 0.02 23.96 11.05
C ASP A 144 -0.78 23.30 12.20
N GLU A 145 -0.81 23.94 13.36
CA GLU A 145 -1.53 23.48 14.57
C GLU A 145 -3.06 23.31 14.39
N SER A 146 -3.64 23.83 13.31
CA SER A 146 -5.09 23.89 13.08
C SER A 146 -5.55 23.04 11.89
N THR A 147 -4.62 22.44 11.15
CA THR A 147 -4.90 21.65 9.95
C THR A 147 -4.59 20.19 10.19
N SER A 148 -5.57 19.32 9.95
CA SER A 148 -5.35 17.88 10.02
C SER A 148 -4.61 17.36 8.77
N PRO A 149 -3.88 16.24 8.89
CA PRO A 149 -3.23 15.60 7.75
C PRO A 149 -4.22 15.16 6.67
N THR A 150 -3.75 15.10 5.43
CA THR A 150 -4.55 14.67 4.29
C THR A 150 -4.17 13.26 3.84
N TYR A 151 -5.18 12.43 3.56
CA TYR A 151 -5.05 11.02 3.17
C TYR A 151 -5.78 10.76 1.86
N GLN A 152 -5.06 10.81 0.74
CA GLN A 152 -5.68 10.67 -0.59
C GLN A 152 -5.24 9.36 -1.24
N LEU A 153 -6.22 8.68 -1.82
CA LEU A 153 -5.99 7.51 -2.64
C LEU A 153 -6.16 7.91 -4.10
N TYR A 154 -5.15 7.65 -4.90
CA TYR A 154 -5.15 7.89 -6.33
C TYR A 154 -5.31 6.54 -7.02
N THR A 155 -6.50 6.34 -7.57
CA THR A 155 -6.87 5.19 -8.40
C THR A 155 -7.67 5.71 -9.59
N PRO A 156 -7.50 5.22 -10.81
CA PRO A 156 -8.42 5.54 -11.90
C PRO A 156 -9.80 4.98 -11.57
N THR A 157 -10.84 5.82 -11.69
CA THR A 157 -12.24 5.42 -11.52
C THR A 157 -12.90 5.24 -12.89
N GLY A 158 -13.50 4.08 -13.15
CA GLY A 158 -14.34 3.84 -14.33
C GLY A 158 -13.69 2.97 -15.41
N SER A 159 -14.45 2.68 -16.47
CA SER A 159 -14.17 1.72 -17.56
C SER A 159 -13.00 2.09 -18.49
N ASP A 160 -12.11 2.98 -18.08
CA ASP A 160 -10.82 3.24 -18.72
C ASP A 160 -9.79 2.22 -18.19
N ASP A 161 -9.94 0.98 -18.66
CA ASP A 161 -8.92 0.04 -19.18
C ASP A 161 -7.43 0.49 -19.15
N PRO A 162 -6.39 -0.38 -19.22
CA PRO A 162 -6.17 -1.78 -18.80
C PRO A 162 -5.19 -1.93 -17.60
N PHE A 163 -4.81 -0.82 -16.95
CA PHE A 163 -3.74 -0.69 -15.92
C PHE A 163 -4.18 0.12 -14.69
N ALA A 164 -5.49 0.23 -14.44
CA ALA A 164 -5.97 0.58 -13.11
C ALA A 164 -5.30 -0.33 -12.08
N CYS A 165 -5.01 0.19 -10.87
CA CYS A 165 -4.41 -0.54 -9.74
C CYS A 165 -4.59 -2.04 -9.95
#